data_AF-X1NDH8-F1
#
_entry.id   AF-X1NDH8-F1
#
_cell.length_a   1.000
_cell.length_b   1.000
_cell.length_c   1.000
_cell.angle_alpha   90.00
_cell.angle_beta   90.00
_cell.angle_gamma   90.00
#
_symmetry.space_group_name_H-M   'P 1'
#
loop_
_entity.id
_entity.type
_entity.pdbx_description
1 polymer ?
#
loop_
_entity_poly.entity_id
_entity_poly.type
_entity_poly.pdbx_seq_one_letter_code
_entity_poly.pdbx_strand_id
1 'polypeptide(L)'
;DIPYNFNKTEMKIRCQGNEIFLRAIDDPAKVKSFESNYVHIEEASEFSEHDFDQLNLRTRKTNDKTNQLFLSLNPVEYETSWVHKRFYAHKDPNAVTLHSTYRDNLRFLTPEYIQLLKDLKRKDRSFFDIYSEGKWAAQGERIYENWNIWPGEWPKNFDEIIYGLDLGFNSESALLEIGFADKNIFERELLYQKGLTNPALINKLQELIPDQFNEIFADPAQPEAIEEIEEAGFNIHGALKGPGSVVASISHVKSCDIFLHPESTNLIKEKKAYKWKTNAKGQILDAPVSWMNHLM
;
A
#
# COMPACT_ATOMS: atom_id res chain seq x y z
N ASP A 1 8.81 11.95 -34.61
CA ASP A 1 8.38 10.58 -34.26
C ASP A 1 9.27 9.54 -34.92
N ILE A 2 9.64 8.51 -34.16
CA ILE A 2 10.40 7.37 -34.69
C ILE A 2 9.36 6.35 -35.21
N PRO A 3 9.36 5.98 -36.50
CA PRO A 3 8.38 5.03 -37.03
C PRO A 3 8.54 3.62 -36.44
N TYR A 4 7.45 3.02 -35.97
CA TYR A 4 7.42 1.66 -35.42
C TYR A 4 6.15 0.90 -35.82
N ASN A 5 6.21 -0.43 -35.75
CA ASN A 5 5.06 -1.32 -35.90
C ASN A 5 4.80 -2.04 -34.57
N PHE A 6 3.59 -1.93 -34.03
CA PHE A 6 3.21 -2.58 -32.78
C PHE A 6 2.17 -3.69 -33.02
N ASN A 7 2.58 -4.94 -32.76
CA ASN A 7 1.69 -6.09 -32.71
C ASN A 7 1.17 -6.27 -31.27
N LYS A 8 -0.10 -5.91 -31.05
CA LYS A 8 -0.76 -5.97 -29.73
C LYS A 8 -0.98 -7.40 -29.24
N THR A 9 -1.23 -8.35 -30.13
CA THR A 9 -1.49 -9.75 -29.76
C THR A 9 -0.22 -10.44 -29.25
N GLU A 10 0.91 -10.18 -29.90
CA GLU A 10 2.21 -10.72 -29.48
C GLU A 10 2.93 -9.84 -28.45
N MET A 11 2.37 -8.68 -28.12
CA MET A 11 2.99 -7.64 -27.30
C MET A 11 4.43 -7.33 -27.76
N LYS A 12 4.56 -7.05 -29.08
CA LYS A 12 5.84 -6.92 -29.76
C LYS A 12 5.90 -5.64 -30.60
N ILE A 13 6.95 -4.85 -30.40
CA ILE A 13 7.23 -3.65 -31.18
C ILE A 13 8.42 -3.93 -32.11
N ARG A 14 8.29 -3.55 -33.38
CA ARG A 14 9.39 -3.56 -34.35
C ARG A 14 9.74 -2.13 -34.74
N CYS A 15 11.01 -1.77 -34.63
CA CYS A 15 11.50 -0.43 -34.95
C CYS A 15 12.92 -0.50 -35.49
N GLN A 16 13.13 -0.07 -36.74
CA GLN A 16 14.45 0.02 -37.38
C GLN A 16 15.30 -1.26 -37.25
N GLY A 17 14.67 -2.44 -37.44
CA GLY A 17 15.33 -3.75 -37.33
C GLY A 17 15.43 -4.30 -35.90
N ASN A 18 15.10 -3.50 -34.89
CA ASN A 18 15.01 -3.96 -33.50
C ASN A 18 13.63 -4.55 -33.20
N GLU A 19 13.60 -5.51 -32.29
CA GLU A 19 12.37 -6.08 -31.76
C GLU A 19 12.35 -5.91 -30.23
N ILE A 20 11.28 -5.32 -29.71
CA ILE A 20 11.04 -5.12 -28.28
C ILE A 20 9.84 -5.98 -27.91
N PHE A 21 9.99 -6.79 -26.86
CA PHE A 21 8.92 -7.64 -26.34
C PHE A 21 8.50 -7.10 -24.98
N LEU A 22 7.19 -6.91 -24.79
CA LEU A 22 6.60 -6.51 -23.52
C LEU A 22 5.99 -7.75 -22.87
N ARG A 23 6.53 -8.20 -21.74
CA ARG A 23 6.09 -9.44 -21.09
C ARG A 23 6.01 -9.28 -19.58
N ALA A 24 4.95 -9.84 -19.01
CA ALA A 24 4.90 -10.13 -17.58
C ALA A 24 5.62 -11.46 -17.30
N ILE A 25 6.14 -11.63 -16.08
CA ILE A 25 6.82 -12.85 -15.64
C ILE A 25 5.87 -13.83 -14.93
N ASP A 26 4.60 -13.83 -15.32
CA ASP A 26 3.55 -14.66 -14.73
C ASP A 26 3.80 -16.17 -14.89
N ASP A 27 4.50 -16.56 -15.96
CA ASP A 27 4.87 -17.94 -16.26
C ASP A 27 6.39 -18.08 -16.49
N PRO A 28 7.14 -18.59 -15.50
CA PRO A 28 8.59 -18.83 -15.61
C PRO A 28 8.98 -19.76 -16.77
N ALA A 29 8.07 -20.61 -17.25
CA ALA A 29 8.34 -21.49 -18.40
C ALA A 29 8.51 -20.71 -19.70
N LYS A 30 7.80 -19.59 -19.87
CA LYS A 30 7.90 -18.74 -21.08
C LYS A 30 9.22 -17.99 -21.19
N VAL A 31 9.91 -17.76 -20.07
CA VAL A 31 11.22 -17.08 -20.04
C VAL A 31 12.33 -18.04 -20.46
N LYS A 32 12.20 -19.35 -20.21
CA LYS A 32 13.25 -20.34 -20.46
C LYS A 32 13.67 -20.47 -21.93
N SER A 33 12.75 -20.25 -22.88
CA SER A 33 13.02 -20.34 -24.32
C SER A 33 13.38 -19.01 -24.97
N PHE A 34 13.39 -17.92 -24.21
CA PHE A 34 13.65 -16.58 -24.74
C PHE A 34 15.14 -16.25 -24.74
N GLU A 35 15.60 -15.50 -25.73
CA GLU A 35 16.95 -14.95 -25.81
C GLU A 35 16.89 -13.48 -26.25
N SER A 36 17.67 -12.62 -25.59
CA SER A 36 17.71 -11.20 -25.89
C SER A 36 19.11 -10.61 -25.72
N ASN A 37 19.28 -9.38 -26.20
CA ASN A 37 20.48 -8.58 -26.00
C ASN A 37 20.35 -7.63 -24.80
N TYR A 38 19.13 -7.15 -24.56
CA TYR A 38 18.81 -6.18 -23.52
C TYR A 38 17.52 -6.60 -22.83
N VAL A 39 17.52 -6.55 -21.50
CA VAL A 39 16.32 -6.75 -20.68
C VAL A 39 16.17 -5.55 -19.76
N HIS A 40 14.97 -4.99 -19.72
CA HIS A 40 14.62 -3.97 -18.74
C HIS A 40 13.57 -4.57 -17.80
N ILE A 41 13.91 -4.63 -16.52
CA ILE A 41 13.04 -5.06 -15.44
C ILE A 41 12.51 -3.80 -14.76
N GLU A 42 11.25 -3.48 -15.01
CA GLU A 42 10.50 -2.45 -14.28
C GLU A 42 10.03 -3.00 -12.94
N GLU A 43 10.06 -2.16 -11.90
CA GLU A 43 9.77 -2.53 -10.51
C GLU A 43 10.53 -3.80 -10.08
N ALA A 44 11.84 -3.79 -10.24
CA ALA A 44 12.70 -4.96 -9.97
C ALA A 44 12.60 -5.48 -8.52
N SER A 45 12.08 -4.69 -7.57
CA SER A 45 11.76 -5.14 -6.20
C SER A 45 10.71 -6.27 -6.18
N GLU A 46 9.80 -6.31 -7.14
CA GLU A 46 8.70 -7.28 -7.23
C GLU A 46 9.14 -8.65 -7.78
N PHE A 47 10.35 -8.72 -8.33
CA PHE A 47 10.93 -9.95 -8.85
C PHE A 47 11.70 -10.67 -7.75
N SER A 48 11.94 -11.97 -7.92
CA SER A 48 12.91 -12.67 -7.10
C SER A 48 14.32 -12.58 -7.70
N GLU A 49 15.35 -12.74 -6.88
CA GLU A 49 16.73 -12.89 -7.38
C GLU A 49 16.87 -14.04 -8.38
N HIS A 50 16.08 -15.10 -8.20
CA HIS A 50 16.07 -16.24 -9.11
C HIS A 50 15.55 -15.85 -10.50
N ASP A 51 14.52 -15.01 -10.57
CA ASP A 51 13.98 -14.52 -11.84
C ASP A 51 15.01 -13.66 -12.56
N PHE A 52 15.70 -12.78 -11.83
CA PHE A 52 16.81 -12.00 -12.35
C PHE A 52 17.91 -12.90 -12.92
N ASP A 53 18.35 -13.92 -12.18
CA ASP A 53 19.39 -14.84 -12.65
C ASP A 53 18.96 -15.62 -13.89
N GLN A 54 17.69 -16.03 -13.98
CA GLN A 54 17.15 -16.65 -15.19
C GLN A 54 17.20 -15.68 -16.37
N LEU A 55 16.76 -14.43 -16.20
CA LEU A 55 16.78 -13.41 -17.25
C LEU A 55 18.21 -13.09 -17.68
N ASN A 56 19.14 -13.00 -16.74
CA ASN A 56 20.56 -12.77 -17.01
C ASN A 56 21.13 -13.87 -17.92
N LEU A 57 20.84 -15.15 -17.63
CA LEU A 57 21.22 -16.27 -18.49
C LEU A 57 20.62 -16.21 -19.91
N ARG A 58 19.45 -15.58 -20.08
CA ARG A 58 18.80 -15.37 -21.39
C ARG A 58 19.34 -14.15 -22.15
N THR A 59 20.06 -13.27 -21.47
CA THR A 59 20.60 -12.04 -22.07
C THR A 59 21.95 -12.33 -22.74
N ARG A 60 21.95 -13.26 -23.69
CA ARG A 60 23.16 -13.86 -24.27
C ARG A 60 23.21 -13.86 -25.80
N LYS A 61 22.23 -13.23 -26.47
CA LYS A 61 22.16 -13.23 -27.93
C LYS A 61 23.40 -12.53 -28.51
N THR A 62 23.99 -13.07 -29.57
CA THR A 62 25.17 -12.47 -30.21
C THR A 62 24.82 -11.10 -30.81
N ASN A 63 25.67 -10.10 -30.57
CA ASN A 63 25.64 -8.79 -31.23
C ASN A 63 27.06 -8.17 -31.24
N ASP A 64 27.17 -6.95 -31.74
CA ASP A 64 28.40 -6.13 -31.79
C ASP A 64 28.68 -5.33 -30.50
N LYS A 65 27.86 -5.51 -29.45
CA LYS A 65 27.88 -4.72 -28.22
C LYS A 65 27.90 -5.62 -26.98
N THR A 66 27.87 -5.00 -25.80
CA THR A 66 27.69 -5.74 -24.56
C THR A 66 26.20 -5.91 -24.29
N ASN A 67 25.78 -7.14 -24.04
CA ASN A 67 24.43 -7.42 -23.57
C ASN A 67 24.25 -6.89 -22.14
N GLN A 68 23.09 -6.29 -21.84
CA GLN A 68 22.88 -5.56 -20.59
C GLN A 68 21.50 -5.80 -19.98
N LEU A 69 21.43 -5.78 -18.65
CA LEU A 69 20.19 -5.72 -17.90
C LEU A 69 20.06 -4.32 -17.30
N PHE A 70 18.86 -3.76 -17.40
CA PHE A 70 18.47 -2.50 -16.78
C PHE A 70 17.42 -2.80 -15.71
N LEU A 71 17.62 -2.28 -14.52
CA LEU A 71 16.68 -2.42 -13.40
C LEU A 71 16.23 -1.02 -13.00
N SER A 72 14.92 -0.80 -13.00
CA SER A 72 14.29 0.35 -12.37
C SER A 72 13.45 -0.15 -11.19
N LEU A 73 13.49 0.60 -10.10
CA LEU A 73 12.71 0.31 -8.89
C LEU A 73 12.67 1.55 -8.01
N ASN A 74 11.66 1.60 -7.15
CA ASN A 74 11.75 2.40 -5.94
C ASN A 74 12.42 1.58 -4.82
N PRO A 75 13.23 2.20 -3.94
CA PRO A 75 13.80 1.51 -2.79
C PRO A 75 12.71 0.93 -1.89
N VAL A 76 12.95 -0.27 -1.37
CA VAL A 76 12.09 -0.93 -0.36
C VAL A 76 12.91 -1.18 0.91
N GLU A 77 12.49 -2.09 1.79
CA GLU A 77 13.28 -2.46 2.96
C GLU A 77 14.59 -3.16 2.55
N TYR A 78 15.75 -2.67 3.02
CA TYR A 78 17.05 -3.12 2.53
C TYR A 78 17.42 -4.56 2.96
N GLU A 79 16.90 -5.03 4.10
CA GLU A 79 17.16 -6.39 4.61
C GLU A 79 16.43 -7.47 3.81
N THR A 80 15.49 -7.07 2.96
CA THR A 80 14.52 -7.97 2.36
C THR A 80 14.57 -7.87 0.85
N SER A 81 14.93 -6.70 0.32
CA SER A 81 15.25 -6.48 -1.07
C SER A 81 16.44 -7.32 -1.52
N TRP A 82 16.21 -8.19 -2.50
CA TRP A 82 17.28 -8.91 -3.17
C TRP A 82 18.18 -7.95 -3.97
N VAL A 83 17.60 -6.89 -4.56
CA VAL A 83 18.33 -5.85 -5.31
C VAL A 83 19.32 -5.14 -4.38
N HIS A 84 18.86 -4.75 -3.17
CA HIS A 84 19.75 -4.13 -2.19
C HIS A 84 20.88 -5.08 -1.80
N LYS A 85 20.56 -6.31 -1.41
CA LYS A 85 21.57 -7.30 -1.00
C LYS A 85 22.62 -7.50 -2.10
N ARG A 86 22.18 -7.71 -3.34
CA ARG A 86 23.06 -8.06 -4.45
C ARG A 86 23.90 -6.91 -4.97
N PHE A 87 23.34 -5.70 -5.06
CA PHE A 87 23.99 -4.58 -5.76
C PHE A 87 24.39 -3.40 -4.86
N TYR A 88 23.82 -3.28 -3.66
CA TYR A 88 24.11 -2.19 -2.72
C TYR A 88 24.94 -2.66 -1.53
N ALA A 89 24.53 -3.76 -0.87
CA ALA A 89 25.29 -4.37 0.22
C ALA A 89 26.55 -5.06 -0.31
N HIS A 90 26.47 -5.67 -1.49
CA HIS A 90 27.61 -6.18 -2.24
C HIS A 90 27.84 -5.34 -3.49
N LYS A 91 29.04 -4.77 -3.65
CA LYS A 91 29.40 -4.03 -4.86
C LYS A 91 29.80 -5.01 -5.95
N ASP A 92 28.85 -5.43 -6.77
CA ASP A 92 29.12 -6.22 -7.98
C ASP A 92 29.95 -5.37 -8.96
N PRO A 93 31.17 -5.79 -9.36
CA PRO A 93 32.02 -5.02 -10.28
C PRO A 93 31.43 -4.88 -11.68
N ASN A 94 30.42 -5.68 -12.05
CA ASN A 94 29.74 -5.62 -13.34
C ASN A 94 28.45 -4.77 -13.30
N ALA A 95 28.13 -4.17 -12.16
CA ALA A 95 26.94 -3.35 -11.98
C ALA A 95 27.28 -1.88 -11.74
N VAL A 96 26.44 -1.00 -12.25
CA VAL A 96 26.44 0.43 -11.92
C VAL A 96 25.08 0.77 -11.34
N THR A 97 25.07 1.35 -10.14
CA THR A 97 23.86 1.88 -9.52
C THR A 97 23.75 3.37 -9.79
N LEU A 98 22.58 3.81 -10.26
CA LEU A 98 22.24 5.21 -10.46
C LEU A 98 21.12 5.57 -9.50
N HIS A 99 21.31 6.63 -8.74
CA HIS A 99 20.31 7.13 -7.80
C HIS A 99 19.72 8.42 -8.36
N SER A 100 18.39 8.46 -8.50
CA SER A 100 17.64 9.62 -8.93
C SER A 100 16.59 10.00 -7.88
N THR A 101 16.26 11.28 -7.85
CA THR A 101 15.22 11.86 -6.99
C THR A 101 14.35 12.77 -7.83
N TYR A 102 13.27 13.30 -7.24
CA TYR A 102 12.44 14.31 -7.91
C TYR A 102 13.24 15.56 -8.33
N ARG A 103 14.40 15.83 -7.71
CA ARG A 103 15.27 16.97 -8.03
C ARG A 103 15.92 16.85 -9.40
N ASP A 104 16.11 15.63 -9.89
CA ASP A 104 16.66 15.38 -11.22
C ASP A 104 15.62 15.62 -12.33
N ASN A 105 14.35 15.78 -11.95
CA ASN A 105 13.23 15.93 -12.87
C ASN A 105 12.45 17.25 -12.73
N LEU A 106 13.00 18.25 -12.01
CA LEU A 106 12.28 19.48 -11.64
C LEU A 106 11.61 20.21 -12.81
N ARG A 107 12.21 20.16 -14.01
CA ARG A 107 11.66 20.82 -15.21
C ARG A 107 10.28 20.31 -15.64
N PHE A 108 9.88 19.12 -15.19
CA PHE A 108 8.60 18.50 -15.51
C PHE A 108 7.68 18.40 -14.28
N LEU A 109 8.06 19.00 -13.15
CA LEU A 109 7.28 18.99 -11.92
C LEU A 109 6.67 20.36 -11.65
N THR A 110 5.42 20.38 -11.22
CA THR A 110 4.77 21.63 -10.82
C THR A 110 5.26 22.11 -9.45
N PRO A 111 5.26 23.43 -9.18
CA PRO A 111 5.59 23.95 -7.86
C PRO A 111 4.74 23.34 -6.74
N GLU A 112 3.46 23.07 -7.00
CA GLU A 112 2.52 22.47 -6.05
C GLU A 112 2.93 21.04 -5.70
N TYR A 113 3.35 20.23 -6.68
CA TYR A 113 3.84 18.88 -6.45
C TYR A 113 5.16 18.88 -5.66
N ILE A 114 6.07 19.81 -5.97
CA ILE A 114 7.31 19.98 -5.19
C ILE A 114 6.99 20.34 -3.74
N GLN A 115 5.98 21.19 -3.51
CA GLN A 115 5.56 21.54 -2.16
C GLN A 115 4.92 20.34 -1.44
N LEU A 116 4.11 19.53 -2.12
CA LEU A 116 3.57 18.28 -1.57
C LEU A 116 4.70 17.36 -1.09
N LEU A 117 5.74 17.13 -1.91
CA LEU A 117 6.89 16.32 -1.51
C LEU A 117 7.62 16.91 -0.30
N LYS A 118 7.78 18.23 -0.23
CA LYS A 118 8.38 18.89 0.94
C LYS A 118 7.53 18.73 2.20
N ASP A 119 6.21 18.77 2.06
CA ASP A 119 5.28 18.61 3.18
C ASP A 119 5.29 17.16 3.70
N LEU A 120 5.49 16.16 2.83
CA LEU A 120 5.65 14.76 3.24
C LEU A 120 6.77 14.60 4.26
N LYS A 121 7.87 15.34 4.13
CA LYS A 121 9.00 15.30 5.10
C LYS A 121 8.56 15.55 6.55
N ARG A 122 7.53 16.38 6.75
CA ARG A 122 6.97 16.68 8.07
C ARG A 122 5.92 15.65 8.52
N LYS A 123 5.13 15.14 7.58
CA LYS A 123 4.01 14.24 7.85
C LYS A 123 4.44 12.80 8.07
N ASP A 124 5.32 12.32 7.19
CA ASP A 124 5.82 10.96 7.17
C ASP A 124 7.25 10.99 6.65
N ARG A 125 8.18 10.99 7.60
CA ARG A 125 9.59 11.14 7.28
C ARG A 125 10.10 9.95 6.47
N SER A 126 9.62 8.76 6.76
CA SER A 126 10.07 7.54 6.11
C SER A 126 9.54 7.43 4.69
N PHE A 127 8.27 7.75 4.48
CA PHE A 127 7.70 7.85 3.15
C PHE A 127 8.39 8.93 2.30
N PHE A 128 8.71 10.08 2.89
CA PHE A 128 9.54 11.09 2.23
C PHE A 128 10.93 10.55 1.86
N ASP A 129 11.60 9.88 2.80
CA ASP A 129 12.94 9.34 2.58
C ASP A 129 12.94 8.29 1.45
N ILE A 130 11.89 7.46 1.32
CA ILE A 130 11.75 6.47 0.23
C ILE A 130 11.36 7.14 -1.09
N TYR A 131 10.18 7.76 -1.15
CA TYR A 131 9.56 8.19 -2.41
C TYR A 131 10.04 9.55 -2.91
N SER A 132 10.65 10.38 -2.05
CA SER A 132 11.22 11.67 -2.46
C SER A 132 12.74 11.66 -2.51
N GLU A 133 13.40 11.01 -1.54
CA GLU A 133 14.85 11.01 -1.43
C GLU A 133 15.52 9.73 -1.95
N GLY A 134 14.77 8.71 -2.37
CA GLY A 134 15.32 7.48 -2.95
C GLY A 134 16.16 6.66 -1.97
N LYS A 135 15.86 6.76 -0.67
CA LYS A 135 16.57 6.00 0.38
C LYS A 135 15.91 4.67 0.66
N TRP A 136 16.75 3.67 0.94
CA TRP A 136 16.30 2.37 1.40
C TRP A 136 15.74 2.43 2.83
N ALA A 137 14.64 1.72 3.07
CA ALA A 137 13.99 1.68 4.39
C ALA A 137 14.70 0.70 5.33
N ALA A 138 14.83 1.07 6.60
CA ALA A 138 15.33 0.18 7.67
C ALA A 138 14.19 -0.68 8.25
N GLN A 139 14.56 -1.74 8.97
CA GLN A 139 13.60 -2.73 9.48
C GLN A 139 12.56 -2.13 10.44
N GLY A 140 11.28 -2.37 10.14
CA GLY A 140 10.17 -2.39 11.10
C GLY A 140 9.56 -1.03 11.47
N GLU A 141 8.99 -0.32 10.50
CA GLU A 141 8.21 0.90 10.77
C GLU A 141 6.75 0.56 11.06
N ARG A 142 6.19 1.22 12.06
CA ARG A 142 4.75 1.12 12.35
C ARG A 142 4.00 1.70 11.15
N ILE A 143 2.82 1.14 10.85
CA ILE A 143 2.07 1.59 9.67
C ILE A 143 1.58 3.03 9.86
N TYR A 144 1.07 3.35 11.06
CA TYR A 144 0.61 4.69 11.42
C TYR A 144 1.47 5.27 12.54
N GLU A 145 2.22 6.33 12.24
CA GLU A 145 3.07 7.06 13.18
C GLU A 145 2.58 8.48 13.45
N ASN A 146 1.69 8.99 12.59
CA ASN A 146 1.16 10.35 12.54
C ASN A 146 -0.19 10.50 13.27
N TRP A 147 -0.33 9.91 14.47
CA TRP A 147 -1.54 10.04 15.28
C TRP A 147 -1.24 10.61 16.66
N ASN A 148 -2.20 11.35 17.21
CA ASN A 148 -2.12 11.94 18.54
C ASN A 148 -3.40 11.69 19.33
N ILE A 149 -3.31 11.70 20.66
CA ILE A 149 -4.51 11.75 21.50
C ILE A 149 -5.06 13.18 21.47
N TRP A 150 -6.36 13.33 21.21
CA TRP A 150 -6.99 14.66 21.23
C TRP A 150 -7.02 15.22 22.66
N PRO A 151 -6.46 16.41 22.92
CA PRO A 151 -6.36 16.95 24.27
C PRO A 151 -7.58 17.78 24.71
N GLY A 152 -8.48 18.13 23.78
CA GLY A 152 -9.61 19.03 24.02
C GLY A 152 -10.95 18.34 24.13
N GLU A 153 -12.02 19.13 24.18
CA GLU A 153 -13.39 18.62 23.99
C GLU A 153 -13.52 17.99 22.60
N TRP A 154 -14.20 16.85 22.50
CA TRP A 154 -14.41 16.18 21.21
C TRP A 154 -15.18 17.12 20.26
N PRO A 155 -14.75 17.25 18.99
CA PRO A 155 -15.45 18.09 18.03
C PRO A 155 -16.92 17.64 17.88
N LYS A 156 -17.82 18.62 17.81
CA LYS A 156 -19.27 18.37 17.65
C LYS A 156 -19.73 18.43 16.21
N ASN A 157 -18.93 19.06 15.35
CA ASN A 157 -19.23 19.26 13.93
C ASN A 157 -18.05 18.73 13.13
N PHE A 158 -18.34 17.84 12.20
CA PHE A 158 -17.43 17.31 11.19
C PHE A 158 -18.00 17.66 9.82
N ASP A 159 -17.14 17.76 8.81
CA ASP A 159 -17.56 17.92 7.41
C ASP A 159 -18.33 16.67 6.94
N GLU A 160 -17.86 15.51 7.42
CA GLU A 160 -18.42 14.20 7.13
C GLU A 160 -18.13 13.26 8.31
N ILE A 161 -19.06 12.34 8.59
CA ILE A 161 -18.87 11.26 9.55
C ILE A 161 -19.19 9.95 8.84
N ILE A 162 -18.24 9.03 8.86
CA ILE A 162 -18.44 7.65 8.40
C ILE A 162 -18.13 6.68 9.54
N TYR A 163 -18.58 5.44 9.38
CA TYR A 163 -18.32 4.38 10.35
C TYR A 163 -17.59 3.20 9.70
N GLY A 164 -16.59 2.68 10.40
CA GLY A 164 -15.98 1.39 10.10
C GLY A 164 -16.56 0.31 11.01
N LEU A 165 -17.08 -0.76 10.43
CA LEU A 165 -17.67 -1.89 11.17
C LEU A 165 -16.91 -3.19 10.86
N ASP A 166 -16.25 -3.75 11.88
CA ASP A 166 -15.74 -5.11 11.83
C ASP A 166 -16.75 -6.06 12.50
N LEU A 167 -17.11 -7.12 11.78
CA LEU A 167 -18.15 -8.07 12.14
C LEU A 167 -17.51 -9.31 12.77
N GLY A 168 -17.54 -9.40 14.09
CA GLY A 168 -16.90 -10.47 14.86
C GLY A 168 -17.86 -11.22 15.78
N PHE A 169 -18.10 -12.51 15.51
CA PHE A 169 -18.83 -13.37 16.45
C PHE A 169 -17.88 -14.06 17.45
N ASN A 170 -16.89 -14.79 16.93
CA ASN A 170 -15.85 -15.45 17.73
C ASN A 170 -14.68 -14.50 18.09
N SER A 171 -14.48 -13.48 17.26
CA SER A 171 -13.67 -12.28 17.52
C SER A 171 -14.55 -11.14 18.04
N GLU A 172 -13.95 -9.99 18.33
CA GLU A 172 -14.67 -8.77 18.70
C GLU A 172 -15.38 -8.16 17.48
N SER A 173 -16.67 -7.86 17.60
CA SER A 173 -17.31 -6.86 16.75
C SER A 173 -16.86 -5.48 17.20
N ALA A 174 -16.45 -4.65 16.24
CA ALA A 174 -15.86 -3.36 16.51
C ALA A 174 -16.49 -2.27 15.64
N LEU A 175 -16.86 -1.14 16.25
CA LEU A 175 -17.42 0.03 15.56
C LEU A 175 -16.49 1.22 15.80
N LEU A 176 -16.00 1.80 14.72
CA LEU A 176 -15.17 3.00 14.72
C LEU A 176 -15.93 4.15 14.07
N GLU A 177 -16.12 5.25 14.79
CA GLU A 177 -16.54 6.53 14.21
C GLU A 177 -15.34 7.27 13.65
N ILE A 178 -15.46 7.76 12.43
CA ILE A 178 -14.43 8.53 11.73
C ILE A 178 -15.05 9.85 11.30
N GLY A 179 -14.65 10.94 11.95
CA GLY A 179 -15.04 12.30 11.62
C GLY A 179 -13.96 13.01 10.82
N PHE A 180 -14.33 13.61 9.69
CA PHE A 180 -13.44 14.43 8.87
C PHE A 180 -13.62 15.91 9.19
N ALA A 181 -12.51 16.62 9.39
CA ALA A 181 -12.50 18.08 9.52
C ALA A 181 -11.27 18.65 8.81
N ASP A 182 -11.49 19.26 7.64
CA ASP A 182 -10.43 19.72 6.72
C ASP A 182 -9.43 18.61 6.33
N LYS A 183 -8.24 18.62 6.93
CA LYS A 183 -7.15 17.64 6.73
C LYS A 183 -6.95 16.71 7.93
N ASN A 184 -7.81 16.84 8.93
CA ASN A 184 -7.76 16.09 10.17
C ASN A 184 -8.78 14.96 10.13
N ILE A 185 -8.37 13.80 10.64
CA ILE A 185 -9.24 12.65 10.87
C ILE A 185 -9.37 12.50 12.39
N PHE A 186 -10.60 12.39 12.87
CA PHE A 186 -10.92 12.13 14.25
C PHE A 186 -11.51 10.74 14.38
N GLU A 187 -10.86 9.87 15.15
CA GLU A 187 -11.27 8.49 15.33
C GLU A 187 -11.74 8.24 16.76
N ARG A 188 -12.93 7.64 16.90
CA ARG A 188 -13.50 7.27 18.19
C ARG A 188 -14.07 5.87 18.15
N GLU A 189 -13.52 5.01 19.00
CA GLU A 189 -14.06 3.68 19.28
C GLU A 189 -15.43 3.81 19.97
N LEU A 190 -16.47 3.22 19.38
CA LEU A 190 -17.84 3.19 19.91
C LEU A 190 -18.24 1.80 20.41
N LEU A 191 -17.70 0.73 19.82
CA LEU A 191 -17.96 -0.65 20.19
C LEU A 191 -16.69 -1.50 20.04
N TYR A 192 -16.47 -2.41 20.99
CA TYR A 192 -15.43 -3.45 20.90
C TYR A 192 -15.83 -4.63 21.80
N GLN A 193 -16.60 -5.60 21.28
CA GLN A 193 -17.23 -6.64 22.08
C GLN A 193 -17.39 -7.98 21.34
N LYS A 194 -17.15 -9.11 22.02
CA LYS A 194 -17.35 -10.47 21.49
C LYS A 194 -18.78 -11.00 21.69
N GLY A 195 -19.15 -11.97 20.87
CA GLY A 195 -20.35 -12.79 21.07
C GLY A 195 -21.66 -12.05 20.82
N LEU A 196 -21.62 -10.98 20.04
CA LEU A 196 -22.83 -10.28 19.60
C LEU A 196 -23.44 -11.03 18.42
N THR A 197 -24.70 -11.46 18.58
CA THR A 197 -25.51 -11.92 17.44
C THR A 197 -25.89 -10.72 16.57
N ASN A 198 -26.21 -10.94 15.29
CA ASN A 198 -26.61 -9.85 14.37
C ASN A 198 -27.74 -8.98 14.96
N PRO A 199 -28.83 -9.53 15.54
CA PRO A 199 -29.86 -8.70 16.18
C PRO A 199 -29.35 -7.88 17.37
N ALA A 200 -28.45 -8.45 18.19
CA ALA A 200 -27.87 -7.73 19.32
C ALA A 200 -26.92 -6.62 18.86
N LEU A 201 -26.16 -6.86 17.79
CA LEU A 201 -25.32 -5.86 17.15
C LEU A 201 -26.18 -4.71 16.59
N ILE A 202 -27.24 -5.01 15.85
CA ILE A 202 -28.16 -4.00 15.28
C ILE A 202 -28.73 -3.09 16.38
N ASN A 203 -29.18 -3.67 17.51
CA ASN A 203 -29.65 -2.88 18.65
C ASN A 203 -28.55 -1.96 19.20
N LYS A 204 -27.30 -2.44 19.26
CA LYS A 204 -26.16 -1.61 19.68
C LYS A 204 -25.87 -0.49 18.68
N LEU A 205 -25.95 -0.76 17.38
CA LEU A 205 -25.78 0.28 16.36
C LEU A 205 -26.84 1.38 16.50
N GLN A 206 -28.10 1.02 16.79
CA GLN A 206 -29.17 1.99 17.01
C GLN A 206 -28.95 2.89 18.23
N GLU A 207 -28.29 2.37 19.26
CA GLU A 207 -27.90 3.13 20.46
C GLU A 207 -26.70 4.06 20.20
N LEU A 208 -25.76 3.63 19.36
CA LEU A 208 -24.44 4.25 19.20
C LEU A 208 -24.34 5.20 18.01
N ILE A 209 -25.13 4.99 16.96
CA ILE A 209 -25.13 5.78 15.73
C ILE A 209 -26.33 6.74 15.76
N PRO A 210 -26.11 8.05 15.95
CA PRO A 210 -27.20 9.01 16.08
C PRO A 210 -28.01 9.19 14.79
N ASP A 211 -27.35 9.07 13.63
CA ASP A 211 -27.95 9.22 12.31
C ASP A 211 -27.63 7.99 11.46
N GLN A 212 -28.67 7.21 11.13
CA GLN A 212 -28.58 5.95 10.41
C GLN A 212 -28.27 6.12 8.92
N PHE A 213 -28.36 7.37 8.40
CA PHE A 213 -28.03 7.68 7.01
C PHE A 213 -26.54 7.87 6.77
N ASN A 214 -25.73 8.01 7.83
CA ASN A 214 -24.28 8.04 7.71
C ASN A 214 -23.74 6.73 7.15
N GLU A 215 -22.76 6.82 6.26
CA GLU A 215 -22.19 5.65 5.59
C GLU A 215 -21.44 4.76 6.59
N ILE A 216 -21.77 3.47 6.56
CA ILE A 216 -21.08 2.42 7.33
C ILE A 216 -20.38 1.50 6.33
N PHE A 217 -19.08 1.29 6.51
CA PHE A 217 -18.29 0.38 5.69
C PHE A 217 -17.92 -0.87 6.50
N ALA A 218 -18.27 -2.04 5.99
CA ALA A 218 -17.98 -3.34 6.61
C ALA A 218 -17.19 -4.27 5.69
N ASP A 219 -16.56 -5.30 6.25
CA ASP A 219 -15.88 -6.32 5.43
C ASP A 219 -16.89 -7.06 4.53
N PRO A 220 -16.71 -7.06 3.19
CA PRO A 220 -17.62 -7.76 2.27
C PRO A 220 -17.64 -9.30 2.45
N ALA A 221 -16.78 -9.87 3.29
CA ALA A 221 -16.75 -11.31 3.56
C ALA A 221 -18.00 -11.85 4.28
N GLN A 222 -18.85 -10.99 4.86
CA GLN A 222 -20.08 -11.36 5.56
C GLN A 222 -21.32 -10.67 4.96
N PRO A 223 -21.71 -11.02 3.71
CA PRO A 223 -22.79 -10.34 2.99
C PRO A 223 -24.16 -10.47 3.68
N GLU A 224 -24.46 -11.61 4.30
CA GLU A 224 -25.72 -11.83 5.02
C GLU A 224 -25.91 -10.85 6.19
N ALA A 225 -24.85 -10.62 6.97
CA ALA A 225 -24.90 -9.65 8.08
C ALA A 225 -25.02 -8.21 7.59
N ILE A 226 -24.42 -7.87 6.45
CA ILE A 226 -24.58 -6.56 5.81
C ILE A 226 -26.03 -6.35 5.39
N GLU A 227 -26.64 -7.35 4.73
CA GLU A 227 -28.04 -7.31 4.31
C GLU A 227 -28.99 -7.15 5.51
N GLU A 228 -28.79 -7.91 6.59
CA GLU A 228 -29.59 -7.75 7.82
C GLU A 228 -29.51 -6.34 8.43
N ILE A 229 -28.32 -5.72 8.42
CA ILE A 229 -28.11 -4.37 8.94
C ILE A 229 -28.72 -3.32 8.01
N GLU A 230 -28.65 -3.52 6.68
CA GLU A 230 -29.30 -2.67 5.68
C GLU A 230 -30.84 -2.73 5.83
N GLU A 231 -31.40 -3.93 5.98
CA GLU A 231 -32.84 -4.14 6.22
C GLU A 231 -33.31 -3.49 7.54
N ALA A 232 -32.42 -3.36 8.53
CA ALA A 232 -32.68 -2.65 9.77
C ALA A 232 -32.66 -1.11 9.63
N GLY A 233 -32.38 -0.59 8.43
CA GLY A 233 -32.48 0.83 8.07
C GLY A 233 -31.15 1.60 8.04
N PHE A 234 -30.01 0.92 8.21
CA PHE A 234 -28.69 1.56 8.17
C PHE A 234 -28.15 1.69 6.74
N ASN A 235 -27.46 2.80 6.47
CA ASN A 235 -26.74 3.01 5.21
C ASN A 235 -25.38 2.28 5.22
N ILE A 236 -25.41 0.95 5.13
CA ILE A 236 -24.22 0.09 5.17
C ILE A 236 -23.79 -0.42 3.80
N HIS A 237 -22.49 -0.49 3.57
CA HIS A 237 -21.88 -0.95 2.34
C HIS A 237 -20.71 -1.89 2.60
N GLY A 238 -20.51 -2.87 1.73
CA GLY A 238 -19.29 -3.67 1.71
C GLY A 238 -18.11 -2.83 1.21
N ALA A 239 -16.99 -2.84 1.94
CA ALA A 239 -15.79 -2.14 1.55
C ALA A 239 -15.22 -2.66 0.22
N LEU A 240 -14.87 -1.74 -0.70
CA LEU A 240 -14.31 -2.09 -2.01
C LEU A 240 -12.87 -2.61 -1.87
N LYS A 241 -12.67 -3.93 -2.05
CA LYS A 241 -11.34 -4.55 -2.07
C LYS A 241 -10.85 -4.72 -3.51
N GLY A 242 -10.05 -3.77 -4.00
CA GLY A 242 -9.35 -3.86 -5.28
C GLY A 242 -7.88 -4.32 -5.13
N PRO A 243 -7.23 -4.90 -6.16
CA PRO A 243 -5.79 -5.14 -6.14
C PRO A 243 -5.03 -3.82 -5.93
N GLY A 244 -4.16 -3.74 -4.91
CA GLY A 244 -3.42 -2.52 -4.55
C GLY A 244 -4.19 -1.49 -3.72
N SER A 245 -5.47 -1.73 -3.41
CA SER A 245 -6.31 -0.79 -2.63
C SER A 245 -5.82 -0.58 -1.20
N VAL A 246 -5.30 -1.63 -0.53
CA VAL A 246 -4.86 -1.55 0.87
C VAL A 246 -3.71 -0.55 1.05
N VAL A 247 -2.68 -0.62 0.20
CA VAL A 247 -1.54 0.29 0.26
C VAL A 247 -1.95 1.73 -0.08
N ALA A 248 -2.82 1.89 -1.09
CA ALA A 248 -3.34 3.20 -1.47
C ALA A 248 -4.21 3.84 -0.37
N SER A 249 -5.11 3.07 0.26
CA SER A 249 -5.95 3.54 1.37
C SER A 249 -5.12 3.89 2.61
N ILE A 250 -4.15 3.04 2.97
CA ILE A 250 -3.20 3.34 4.05
C ILE A 250 -2.44 4.64 3.73
N SER A 251 -1.96 4.82 2.50
CA SER A 251 -1.27 6.04 2.07
C SER A 251 -2.16 7.29 2.19
N HIS A 252 -3.44 7.19 1.83
CA HIS A 252 -4.40 8.28 1.99
C HIS A 252 -4.57 8.66 3.47
N VAL A 253 -4.83 7.69 4.34
CA VAL A 253 -5.00 7.91 5.78
C VAL A 253 -3.72 8.49 6.41
N LYS A 254 -2.54 8.01 6.01
CA LYS A 254 -1.24 8.57 6.44
C LYS A 254 -1.00 10.02 5.98
N SER A 255 -1.73 10.51 4.99
CA SER A 255 -1.59 11.89 4.50
C SER A 255 -2.33 12.92 5.38
N CYS A 256 -3.25 12.46 6.23
CA CYS A 256 -4.06 13.25 7.16
C CYS A 256 -3.42 13.33 8.56
N ASP A 257 -3.79 14.34 9.36
CA ASP A 257 -3.43 14.37 10.77
C ASP A 257 -4.48 13.60 11.58
N ILE A 258 -4.09 12.53 12.28
CA ILE A 258 -5.02 11.62 12.95
C ILE A 258 -5.11 11.95 14.44
N PHE A 259 -6.32 12.12 14.95
CA PHE A 259 -6.62 12.40 16.36
C PHE A 259 -7.53 11.33 16.94
N LEU A 260 -7.07 10.66 17.99
CA LEU A 260 -7.83 9.61 18.66
C LEU A 260 -8.55 10.16 19.88
N HIS A 261 -9.77 9.71 20.12
CA HIS A 261 -10.47 9.98 21.38
C HIS A 261 -9.71 9.31 22.55
N PRO A 262 -9.47 10.01 23.68
CA PRO A 262 -8.64 9.50 24.78
C PRO A 262 -9.16 8.20 25.43
N GLU A 263 -10.48 7.97 25.36
CA GLU A 263 -11.11 6.77 25.93
C GLU A 263 -11.08 5.55 25.01
N SER A 264 -10.61 5.69 23.76
CA SER A 264 -10.55 4.60 22.77
C SER A 264 -9.35 3.67 23.03
N THR A 265 -9.37 2.99 24.18
CA THR A 265 -8.22 2.23 24.68
C THR A 265 -7.87 1.03 23.82
N ASN A 266 -8.82 0.41 23.11
CA ASN A 266 -8.53 -0.70 22.22
C ASN A 266 -7.95 -0.16 20.91
N LEU A 267 -8.57 0.88 20.31
CA LEU A 267 -8.04 1.58 19.14
C LEU A 267 -6.58 2.00 19.33
N ILE A 268 -6.25 2.63 20.47
CA ILE A 268 -4.88 3.08 20.77
C ILE A 268 -3.92 1.89 20.86
N LYS A 269 -4.35 0.76 21.44
CA LYS A 269 -3.53 -0.47 21.51
C LYS A 269 -3.30 -1.05 20.11
N GLU A 270 -4.35 -1.13 19.29
CA GLU A 270 -4.28 -1.63 17.92
C GLU A 270 -3.40 -0.73 17.05
N LYS A 271 -3.61 0.60 17.03
CA LYS A 271 -2.74 1.58 16.35
C LYS A 271 -1.25 1.42 16.71
N LYS A 272 -0.93 1.17 17.99
CA LYS A 272 0.46 0.93 18.45
C LYS A 272 1.05 -0.40 17.98
N ALA A 273 0.19 -1.42 17.85
CA ALA A 273 0.56 -2.78 17.50
C ALA A 273 0.54 -3.04 15.99
N TYR A 274 -0.17 -2.21 15.23
CA TYR A 274 -0.37 -2.37 13.79
C TYR A 274 0.93 -2.16 13.01
N LYS A 275 1.38 -3.24 12.41
CA LYS A 275 2.66 -3.37 11.71
C LYS A 275 2.45 -4.16 10.45
N TRP A 276 3.38 -4.04 9.51
CA TRP A 276 3.38 -4.89 8.34
C TRP A 276 3.72 -6.35 8.69
N LYS A 277 3.09 -7.32 8.01
CA LYS A 277 3.44 -8.74 8.17
C LYS A 277 4.88 -8.95 7.77
N THR A 278 5.62 -9.70 8.57
CA THR A 278 6.93 -10.20 8.20
C THR A 278 6.87 -11.69 7.92
N ASN A 279 7.45 -12.16 6.81
CA ASN A 279 7.59 -13.60 6.57
C ASN A 279 8.68 -14.21 7.48
N ALA A 280 8.87 -15.54 7.44
CA ALA A 280 9.84 -16.25 8.27
C ALA A 280 11.31 -15.83 8.05
N LYS A 281 11.60 -15.07 6.99
CA LYS A 281 12.92 -14.49 6.68
C LYS A 281 13.04 -13.03 7.14
N GLY A 282 12.06 -12.53 7.89
CA GLY A 282 12.00 -11.15 8.38
C GLY A 282 11.54 -10.13 7.33
N GLN A 283 10.98 -10.57 6.19
CA GLN A 283 10.61 -9.66 5.11
C GLN A 283 9.21 -9.08 5.25
N ILE A 284 9.08 -7.74 5.26
CA ILE A 284 7.79 -7.06 5.19
C ILE A 284 7.04 -7.46 3.91
N LEU A 285 5.78 -7.85 4.07
CA LEU A 285 4.81 -8.12 3.00
C LEU A 285 3.89 -6.91 2.84
N ASP A 286 3.32 -6.71 1.65
CA ASP A 286 2.27 -5.70 1.37
C ASP A 286 0.91 -6.02 2.00
N ALA A 287 0.95 -6.59 3.20
CA ALA A 287 -0.21 -6.90 4.01
C ALA A 287 0.11 -6.61 5.48
N PRO A 288 -0.76 -5.90 6.20
CA PRO A 288 -0.61 -5.69 7.64
C PRO A 288 -0.75 -7.00 8.43
N VAL A 289 -0.13 -7.08 9.61
CA VAL A 289 -0.31 -8.21 10.54
C VAL A 289 -1.78 -8.33 10.89
N SER A 290 -2.33 -9.51 10.65
CA SER A 290 -3.72 -9.86 10.99
C SER A 290 -3.80 -10.23 12.48
N TRP A 291 -3.42 -9.29 13.34
CA TRP A 291 -3.43 -9.46 14.78
C TRP A 291 -3.71 -8.10 15.43
N MET A 292 -4.78 -8.03 16.24
CA MET A 292 -5.24 -6.79 16.89
C MET A 292 -5.47 -5.66 15.88
N ASN A 293 -6.39 -5.91 14.92
CA ASN A 293 -6.66 -5.02 13.81
C ASN A 293 -8.15 -4.81 13.51
N HIS A 294 -9.02 -4.94 14.51
CA HIS A 294 -10.48 -4.86 14.32
C HIS A 294 -10.95 -3.41 14.10
N LEU A 295 -10.17 -2.42 14.54
CA LEU A 295 -10.41 -0.98 14.35
C LEU A 295 -9.38 -0.34 13.39
N MET A 296 -8.76 -1.15 12.52
CA MET A 296 -7.60 -0.77 11.72
C MET A 296 -7.84 -0.71 10.22
#